data_AF-M4RNK2-F1
#
_entry.id   AF-M4RNK2-F1
#
_cell.length_a   1.000
_cell.length_b   1.000
_cell.length_c   1.000
_cell.angle_alpha   90.00
_cell.angle_beta   90.00
_cell.angle_gamma   90.00
#
_symmetry.space_group_name_H-M   'P 1'
#
loop_
_entity.id
_entity.type
_entity.pdbx_description
1 polymer ?
#
loop_
_entity_poly.entity_id
_entity_poly.type
_entity_poly.pdbx_seq_one_letter_code
_entity_poly.pdbx_strand_id
1 'polypeptide(L)' 'MVVPSKWAEPFGRVVIEAYSYGIPVITTNMGGLPEIIYPAHKDNLMFEPFDEHGFKFIIK' A
#
# COMPACT_ATOMS: atom_id res chain seq x y z
N MET A 1 7.56 -1.92 -3.62
CA MET A 1 7.83 -1.16 -2.38
C MET A 1 6.77 -1.52 -1.35
N VAL A 2 7.09 -1.50 -0.05
CA VAL A 2 6.15 -1.84 1.02
C VAL A 2 5.94 -0.64 1.94
N VAL A 3 4.67 -0.25 2.16
CA VAL A 3 4.25 0.89 2.99
C VAL A 3 3.20 0.42 4.00
N PRO A 4 3.61 -0.17 5.15
CA PRO A 4 2.68 -0.77 6.10
C PRO A 4 2.18 0.28 7.11
N SER A 5 1.46 1.30 6.64
CA SER A 5 0.98 2.40 7.48
C SER A 5 0.09 1.89 8.62
N LYS A 6 0.45 2.25 9.86
CA LYS A 6 -0.30 1.91 11.08
C LYS A 6 -1.19 3.05 11.59
N TRP A 7 -1.14 4.19 10.92
CA TRP A 7 -1.95 5.37 11.20
C TRP A 7 -2.63 5.84 9.91
N ALA A 8 -3.65 6.69 10.03
CA ALA A 8 -4.34 7.28 8.88
C ALA A 8 -3.54 8.47 8.33
N GLU A 9 -2.65 8.20 7.37
CA GLU A 9 -1.96 9.24 6.61
C GLU A 9 -2.93 9.96 5.67
N PRO A 10 -3.02 11.31 5.73
CA PRO A 10 -3.94 12.05 4.87
C PRO A 10 -3.51 12.03 3.39
N PHE A 11 -2.21 11.92 3.11
CA PHE A 11 -1.70 11.88 1.74
C PHE A 11 -0.45 11.02 1.63
N GLY A 12 -0.57 9.86 0.97
CA GLY A 12 0.49 8.87 0.78
C GLY A 12 1.54 9.28 -0.26
N ARG A 13 2.30 10.36 -0.01
CA ARG A 13 3.33 10.87 -0.95
C ARG A 13 4.33 9.79 -1.38
N VAL A 14 4.70 8.92 -0.47
CA VAL A 14 5.62 7.81 -0.72
C VAL A 14 5.08 6.84 -1.78
N VAL A 15 3.76 6.62 -1.82
CA VAL A 15 3.11 5.80 -2.86
C VAL A 15 3.20 6.48 -4.23
N ILE A 16 2.99 7.81 -4.26
CA ILE A 16 3.08 8.61 -5.48
C ILE A 16 4.52 8.61 -6.03
N GLU A 17 5.50 8.77 -5.15
CA GLU A 17 6.92 8.67 -5.51
C GLU A 17 7.24 7.30 -6.11
N ALA A 18 6.81 6.21 -5.47
CA ALA A 18 7.00 4.86 -5.99
C ALA A 18 6.38 4.69 -7.40
N TYR A 19 5.17 5.20 -7.61
CA TYR A 19 4.53 5.19 -8.92
C TYR A 19 5.28 6.01 -9.97
N SER A 20 5.90 7.13 -9.61
CA SER A 20 6.72 7.91 -10.54
C SER A 20 7.94 7.14 -11.06
N TYR A 21 8.41 6.14 -10.30
CA TYR A 21 9.47 5.21 -10.71
C TYR A 21 8.95 3.91 -11.32
N GLY A 22 7.64 3.76 -11.54
CA GLY A 22 7.04 2.53 -12.01
C GLY A 22 7.16 1.36 -11.02
N ILE A 23 7.33 1.67 -9.73
CA ILE A 23 7.49 0.66 -8.68
C ILE A 23 6.09 0.33 -8.12
N PRO A 24 5.67 -0.94 -8.16
CA PRO A 24 4.41 -1.35 -7.55
C PRO A 24 4.47 -1.23 -6.03
N VAL A 25 3.31 -1.00 -5.41
CA VAL A 25 3.20 -0.70 -3.98
C VAL A 25 2.30 -1.71 -3.27
N ILE A 26 2.79 -2.20 -2.14
CA ILE A 26 2.03 -2.99 -1.17
C ILE A 26 1.78 -2.08 0.04
N THR A 27 0.53 -1.82 0.39
CA THR A 27 0.18 -0.87 1.46
C THR A 27 -0.98 -1.38 2.33
N THR A 28 -1.22 -0.73 3.45
CA THR A 28 -2.42 -0.98 4.25
C THR A 28 -3.64 -0.20 3.72
N ASN A 29 -4.83 -0.75 3.95
CA ASN A 29 -6.11 -0.08 3.70
C ASN A 29 -6.40 0.95 4.80
N MET A 30 -5.65 2.07 4.83
CA MET A 30 -5.75 3.06 5.90
C MET A 30 -5.51 4.50 5.42
N GLY A 31 -6.23 5.47 6.00
CA GLY A 31 -6.10 6.89 5.65
C GLY A 31 -6.48 7.16 4.19
N GLY A 32 -5.71 8.00 3.51
CA GLY A 32 -5.87 8.31 2.07
C GLY A 32 -5.18 7.33 1.12
N LEU A 33 -4.53 6.27 1.63
CA LEU A 33 -3.86 5.26 0.80
C LEU A 33 -4.84 4.48 -0.12
N PRO A 34 -6.06 4.12 0.33
CA PRO A 34 -7.12 3.56 -0.52
C PRO A 34 -7.49 4.41 -1.73
N GLU A 35 -7.40 5.74 -1.60
CA GLU A 35 -7.74 6.67 -2.67
C GLU A 35 -6.63 6.83 -3.70
N ILE A 36 -5.37 6.57 -3.30
CA ILE A 36 -4.19 6.74 -4.15
C ILE A 36 -3.84 5.44 -4.86
N ILE A 37 -4.06 4.28 -4.25
CA ILE A 37 -3.72 3.02 -4.89
C ILE A 37 -4.60 2.80 -6.11
N TYR A 38 -3.97 2.37 -7.21
CA TYR A 38 -4.69 2.00 -8.41
C TYR A 38 -4.95 0.49 -8.41
N PRO A 39 -6.17 0.02 -8.11
CA PRO A 39 -6.48 -1.42 -8.03
C PRO A 39 -6.41 -2.13 -9.39
N ALA A 40 -6.45 -1.39 -10.50
CA ALA A 40 -6.30 -1.96 -11.84
C ALA A 40 -4.85 -2.41 -12.15
N HIS A 41 -3.86 -2.01 -11.34
CA HIS A 41 -2.50 -2.49 -11.49
C HIS A 41 -2.35 -3.78 -10.67
N LYS A 42 -2.27 -4.92 -11.38
CA LYS A 42 -2.21 -6.28 -10.82
C LYS A 42 -1.14 -6.50 -9.72
N ASP A 43 -0.09 -5.69 -9.72
CA ASP A 43 1.06 -5.80 -8.81
C ASP A 43 0.90 -4.94 -7.54
N ASN A 44 -0.17 -4.13 -7.45
CA ASN A 44 -0.49 -3.38 -6.25
C ASN A 44 -1.34 -4.26 -5.31
N LEU A 45 -0.99 -4.28 -4.03
CA LEU A 45 -1.69 -5.08 -3.03
C LEU A 45 -2.05 -4.23 -1.81
N MET A 46 -3.22 -4.53 -1.26
CA MET A 46 -3.72 -3.95 -0.02
C MET A 46 -4.03 -5.02 1.00
N PHE A 47 -3.77 -4.71 2.27
CA PHE A 47 -4.11 -5.55 3.40
C PHE A 47 -4.63 -4.71 4.57
N GLU A 48 -5.33 -5.36 5.50
CA GLU A 48 -5.85 -4.68 6.67
C GLU A 48 -4.72 -4.26 7.62
N PRO A 49 -4.76 -3.04 8.19
CA PRO A 49 -3.78 -2.63 9.17
C PRO A 49 -3.84 -3.56 10.39
N PHE A 50 -2.67 -3.86 10.97
CA PHE A 50 -2.49 -4.78 12.10
C PHE A 50 -2.69 -6.28 11.82
N ASP A 51 -2.98 -6.67 10.58
CA ASP A 51 -2.97 -8.09 10.20
C ASP A 51 -1.55 -8.56 9.81
N GLU A 52 -0.81 -9.07 10.79
CA GLU A 52 0.53 -9.64 10.55
C GLU A 52 0.50 -10.90 9.68
N HIS A 53 -0.63 -11.63 9.66
CA HIS A 53 -0.77 -12.86 8.88
C HIS A 53 -0.98 -12.56 7.39
N GLY A 54 -1.84 -11.61 7.06
CA GLY A 54 -2.04 -11.13 5.69
C GLY A 54 -0.76 -10.53 5.09
N PHE A 55 0.01 -9.80 5.88
CA PHE A 55 1.31 -9.25 5.45
C PHE A 55 2.31 -10.33 5.03
N LYS A 56 2.45 -11.40 5.84
CA LYS A 56 3.36 -12.53 5.54
C LYS A 56 2.90 -13.34 4.33
N PHE A 57 1.61 -13.38 4.04
CA PHE A 57 1.07 -14.05 2.86
C PHE A 57 1.45 -13.31 1.56
N ILE A 58 1.47 -11.98 1.60
CA ILE A 58 1.75 -11.14 0.42
C ILE A 58 3.23 -11.11 0.02
N ILE A 59 4.16 -11.22 0.98
CA ILE A 59 5.62 -11.14 0.73
C ILE A 59 6.25 -12.51 0.42
N LYS A 60 5.48 -13.60 0.49
CA LYS A 60 5.94 -14.95 0.14
C LYS A 60 5.88 -15.20 -1.36
#